data_AF-A0A239L9T5-F1
#
_entry.id   AF-A0A239L9T5-F1
#
_cell.length_a   1.000
_cell.length_b   1.000
_cell.length_c   1.000
_cell.angle_alpha   90.00
_cell.angle_beta   90.00
_cell.angle_gamma   90.00
#
_symmetry.space_group_name_H-M   'P 1'
#
loop_
_entity.id
_entity.type
_entity.pdbx_description
1 polymer ?
#
loop_
_entity_poly.entity_id
_entity_poly.type
_entity_poly.pdbx_seq_one_letter_code
_entity_poly.pdbx_strand_id
1 'polypeptide(L)'
;MPVHEPDHSLKRQLTLRDLVLTQILTVVGSSWVGIAGGLGEAQAVVWIVSMLVFYFPMAISVFYLNREMPLEGGLYVWARNAFGDMGGFLTAWNIWAYGLTVTATILFQIPSELSYMLGPRGAWLPENHLATFAVLALLVGALTLASVRGLALGKWIHNFSGAAMLSVFVLLILLPLWAIAHGAKLHWAPLAMHLPAMNLVNFALIGQMVGALSGLEYIAILAGESHSPERDIGRSVVIASPVICAMFILGTGSVVAFSQAHPGTSIDYIAPIPQTLRWALGNHGAGSFLAQFAILLLQLRILGAASFLLTGVTRLPMVAGWDHLIPAWFTRLHPRYRTPTNSIYISSAIIALLLVCGSLGVHAAEAFQVLNNASSELYSIAYLAMFAIPIVGAKLLRKRLPLWVAISSAIGFLATLFTFLLTAYPFVDVVNPGVYAVKILGTTVFANIVGYLFYRVRNNKDQADPPLREG
;
A
#
# COMPACT_ATOMS: atom_id res chain seq x y z
N MET A 1 -21.73 -6.52 41.53
CA MET A 1 -21.92 -7.35 40.32
C MET A 1 -20.81 -6.98 39.35
N PRO A 2 -19.99 -7.93 38.89
CA PRO A 2 -18.96 -7.62 37.90
C PRO A 2 -19.63 -7.23 36.59
N VAL A 3 -19.24 -6.08 36.05
CA VAL A 3 -19.69 -5.58 34.75
C VAL A 3 -19.23 -6.58 33.69
N HIS A 4 -20.16 -7.21 32.99
CA HIS A 4 -19.85 -7.96 31.78
C HIS A 4 -19.41 -6.95 30.72
N GLU A 5 -18.10 -6.80 30.55
CA GLU A 5 -17.56 -6.28 29.30
C GLU A 5 -18.00 -7.23 28.17
N PRO A 6 -18.65 -6.73 27.10
CA PRO A 6 -19.02 -7.58 25.98
C PRO A 6 -17.75 -8.17 25.38
N ASP A 7 -17.73 -9.50 25.27
CA ASP A 7 -16.67 -10.34 24.72
C ASP A 7 -16.47 -10.03 23.23
N HIS A 8 -15.83 -8.89 22.93
CA HIS A 8 -15.38 -8.51 21.60
C HIS A 8 -14.00 -9.09 21.28
N SER A 9 -13.63 -10.22 21.88
CA SER A 9 -12.36 -10.87 21.59
C SER A 9 -12.41 -11.51 20.18
N LEU A 10 -11.61 -10.96 19.26
CA LEU A 10 -11.48 -11.53 17.91
C LEU A 10 -10.92 -12.95 18.00
N LYS A 11 -11.41 -13.86 17.13
CA LYS A 11 -10.91 -15.25 17.13
C LYS A 11 -9.44 -15.27 16.72
N ARG A 12 -8.57 -15.73 17.63
CA ARG A 12 -7.14 -15.92 17.37
C ARG A 12 -6.92 -17.10 16.41
N GLN A 13 -6.70 -16.82 15.14
CA GLN A 13 -6.58 -17.82 14.06
C GLN A 13 -5.31 -17.64 13.20
N LEU A 14 -4.59 -16.53 13.36
CA LEU A 14 -3.40 -16.22 12.58
C LEU A 14 -2.17 -16.85 13.22
N THR A 15 -1.43 -17.59 12.40
CA THR A 15 -0.15 -18.22 12.74
C THR A 15 1.00 -17.36 12.22
N LEU A 16 2.23 -17.62 12.70
CA LEU A 16 3.45 -16.96 12.19
C LEU A 16 3.55 -16.97 10.66
N ARG A 17 3.22 -18.10 10.01
CA ARG A 17 3.24 -18.23 8.54
C ARG A 17 2.26 -17.27 7.88
N ASP A 18 1.07 -17.11 8.45
CA ASP A 18 0.04 -16.22 7.91
C ASP A 18 0.50 -14.76 8.05
N LEU A 19 1.14 -14.39 9.16
CA LEU A 19 1.70 -13.06 9.37
C LEU A 19 2.82 -12.74 8.39
N VAL A 20 3.70 -13.70 8.09
CA VAL A 20 4.77 -13.54 7.08
C VAL A 20 4.19 -13.37 5.68
N LEU A 21 3.24 -14.23 5.28
CA LEU A 21 2.60 -14.11 3.95
C LEU A 21 1.79 -12.82 3.81
N THR A 22 1.12 -12.38 4.88
CA THR A 22 0.36 -11.13 4.88
C THR A 22 1.29 -9.92 4.76
N GLN A 23 2.46 -9.93 5.40
CA GLN A 23 3.48 -8.90 5.21
C GLN A 23 3.99 -8.83 3.78
N ILE A 24 4.32 -9.99 3.20
CA ILE A 24 4.76 -10.03 1.81
C ILE A 24 3.65 -9.50 0.89
N LEU A 25 2.39 -9.88 1.13
CA LEU A 25 1.25 -9.40 0.34
C LEU A 25 1.02 -7.89 0.44
N THR A 26 1.19 -7.32 1.65
CA THR A 26 0.90 -5.92 1.96
C THR A 26 2.03 -4.98 1.59
N VAL A 27 3.29 -5.37 1.83
CA VAL A 27 4.48 -4.53 1.56
C VAL A 27 4.94 -4.71 0.11
N VAL A 28 4.98 -5.95 -0.41
CA VAL A 28 5.46 -6.16 -1.79
C VAL A 28 4.35 -5.80 -2.78
N GLY A 29 4.57 -4.69 -3.49
CA GLY A 29 3.80 -4.27 -4.65
C GLY A 29 4.50 -4.62 -5.97
N SER A 30 3.73 -5.05 -6.97
CA SER A 30 4.22 -5.40 -8.32
C SER A 30 4.77 -4.20 -9.09
N SER A 31 4.22 -3.00 -8.90
CA SER A 31 4.66 -1.78 -9.58
C SER A 31 6.01 -1.26 -9.09
N TRP A 32 6.37 -1.50 -7.82
CA TRP A 32 7.59 -0.96 -7.21
C TRP A 32 8.88 -1.42 -7.89
N VAL A 33 8.91 -2.66 -8.41
CA VAL A 33 10.07 -3.14 -9.17
C VAL A 33 10.23 -2.46 -10.53
N GLY A 34 9.13 -1.96 -11.11
CA GLY A 34 9.19 -1.13 -12.32
C GLY A 34 9.67 0.28 -12.00
N ILE A 35 9.10 0.89 -10.95
CA ILE A 35 9.48 2.23 -10.47
C ILE A 35 10.97 2.26 -10.13
N ALA A 36 11.44 1.30 -9.33
CA ALA A 36 12.85 1.16 -9.01
C ALA A 36 13.70 0.85 -10.26
N GLY A 37 13.16 0.11 -11.23
CA GLY A 37 13.81 -0.17 -12.51
C GLY A 37 14.07 1.09 -13.33
N GLY A 38 13.31 2.17 -13.13
CA GLY A 38 13.57 3.48 -13.72
C GLY A 38 14.91 4.09 -13.32
N LEU A 39 15.49 3.68 -12.19
CA LEU A 39 16.85 4.08 -11.77
C LEU A 39 17.95 3.20 -12.41
N GLY A 40 17.57 2.20 -13.19
CA GLY A 40 18.47 1.25 -13.82
C GLY A 40 19.36 0.55 -12.79
N GLU A 41 20.66 0.56 -13.04
CA GLU A 41 21.66 -0.12 -12.21
C GLU A 41 21.86 0.50 -10.82
N ALA A 42 21.31 1.70 -10.55
CA ALA A 42 21.37 2.29 -9.22
C ALA A 42 20.34 1.71 -8.23
N GLN A 43 19.39 0.90 -8.71
CA GLN A 43 18.28 0.39 -7.90
C GLN A 43 18.71 -0.37 -6.65
N ALA A 44 19.78 -1.17 -6.72
CA ALA A 44 20.22 -2.01 -5.61
C ALA A 44 20.71 -1.16 -4.44
N VAL A 45 21.52 -0.14 -4.72
CA VAL A 45 22.00 0.83 -3.71
C VAL A 45 20.81 1.56 -3.09
N VAL A 46 19.84 1.99 -3.91
CA VAL A 46 18.69 2.76 -3.42
C VAL A 46 17.75 1.90 -2.57
N TRP A 47 17.53 0.63 -2.90
CA TRP A 47 16.77 -0.28 -2.02
C TRP A 47 17.48 -0.49 -0.68
N ILE A 48 18.79 -0.74 -0.69
CA ILE A 48 19.59 -0.91 0.54
C ILE A 48 19.49 0.35 1.40
N VAL A 49 19.69 1.53 0.82
CA VAL A 49 19.58 2.81 1.52
C VAL A 49 18.17 3.00 2.06
N SER A 50 17.12 2.74 1.26
CA SER A 50 15.72 2.87 1.69
C SER A 50 15.39 1.95 2.87
N MET A 51 15.92 0.72 2.88
CA MET A 51 15.81 -0.17 4.04
C MET A 51 16.45 0.44 5.29
N LEU A 52 17.64 1.00 5.16
CA LEU A 52 18.40 1.62 6.26
C LEU A 52 17.75 2.89 6.80
N VAL A 53 17.24 3.77 5.93
CA VAL A 53 16.75 5.10 6.32
C VAL A 53 15.25 5.15 6.58
N PHE A 54 14.47 4.14 6.18
CA PHE A 54 13.03 4.12 6.38
C PHE A 54 12.53 2.83 7.02
N TYR A 55 12.81 1.66 6.44
CA TYR A 55 12.24 0.40 6.92
C TYR A 55 12.70 0.05 8.33
N PHE A 56 14.01 0.11 8.60
CA PHE A 56 14.55 -0.15 9.94
C PHE A 56 14.07 0.89 10.97
N PRO A 57 14.12 2.21 10.68
CA PRO A 57 13.47 3.21 11.52
C PRO A 57 12.01 2.92 11.82
N MET A 58 11.20 2.59 10.80
CA MET A 58 9.79 2.22 10.96
C MET A 58 9.65 1.02 11.90
N ALA A 59 10.40 -0.06 11.68
CA ALA A 59 10.34 -1.27 12.50
C ALA A 59 10.71 -0.99 13.97
N ILE A 60 11.74 -0.15 14.19
CA ILE A 60 12.15 0.29 15.54
C ILE A 60 11.03 1.11 16.20
N SER A 61 10.48 2.11 15.52
CA SER A 61 9.40 2.94 16.06
C SER A 61 8.17 2.09 16.40
N VAL A 62 7.75 1.22 15.49
CA VAL A 62 6.61 0.31 15.71
C VAL A 62 6.86 -0.61 16.91
N PHE A 63 8.03 -1.24 16.99
CA PHE A 63 8.37 -2.15 18.09
C PHE A 63 8.31 -1.45 19.46
N TYR A 64 8.93 -0.28 19.59
CA TYR A 64 8.96 0.46 20.85
C TYR A 64 7.61 1.06 21.22
N LEU A 65 6.87 1.61 20.24
CA LEU A 65 5.53 2.15 20.50
C LEU A 65 4.54 1.04 20.89
N ASN A 66 4.63 -0.13 20.27
CA ASN A 66 3.81 -1.27 20.65
C ASN A 66 4.14 -1.76 22.07
N ARG A 67 5.42 -1.81 22.44
CA ARG A 67 5.83 -2.19 23.80
C ARG A 67 5.35 -1.21 24.88
N GLU A 68 5.38 0.09 24.60
CA GLU A 68 4.95 1.12 25.56
C GLU A 68 3.43 1.31 25.60
N MET A 69 2.76 1.07 24.46
CA MET A 69 1.33 1.23 24.27
C MET A 69 0.76 0.03 23.50
N PRO A 70 0.61 -1.14 24.15
CA PRO A 70 0.12 -2.38 23.54
C PRO A 70 -1.40 -2.34 23.33
N LEU A 71 -1.91 -1.26 22.74
CA LEU A 71 -3.33 -1.02 22.53
C LEU A 71 -3.72 -1.48 21.13
N GLU A 72 -4.88 -2.14 21.04
CA GLU A 72 -5.53 -2.46 19.77
C GLU A 72 -5.93 -1.15 19.07
N GLY A 73 -5.27 -0.84 17.94
CA GLY A 73 -5.55 0.39 17.17
C GLY A 73 -4.36 1.05 16.49
N GLY A 74 -3.13 0.56 16.70
CA GLY A 74 -1.94 0.92 15.90
C GLY A 74 -1.65 2.43 15.88
N LEU A 75 -1.33 2.97 14.69
CA LEU A 75 -0.92 4.37 14.49
C LEU A 75 -1.93 5.37 15.07
N TYR A 76 -3.24 5.08 14.97
CA TYR A 76 -4.29 5.94 15.50
C TYR A 76 -4.11 6.17 17.00
N VAL A 77 -3.99 5.08 17.77
CA VAL A 77 -3.92 5.16 19.23
C VAL A 77 -2.60 5.79 19.69
N TRP A 78 -1.49 5.46 19.03
CA TRP A 78 -0.21 6.07 19.33
C TRP A 78 -0.21 7.58 19.07
N ALA A 79 -0.75 8.02 17.92
CA ALA A 79 -0.87 9.43 17.59
C ALA A 79 -1.83 10.15 18.54
N ARG A 80 -2.94 9.52 18.94
CA ARG A 80 -3.88 10.07 19.94
C ARG A 80 -3.21 10.31 21.28
N ASN A 81 -2.47 9.34 21.79
CA ASN A 81 -1.75 9.46 23.06
C ASN A 81 -0.60 10.49 23.00
N ALA A 82 -0.01 10.66 21.83
CA ALA A 82 1.12 11.59 21.63
C ALA A 82 0.68 13.04 21.40
N PHE A 83 -0.41 13.25 20.66
CA PHE A 83 -0.83 14.55 20.12
C PHE A 83 -2.27 14.96 20.47
N GLY A 84 -3.00 14.13 21.22
CA GLY A 84 -4.41 14.33 21.57
C GLY A 84 -5.39 13.83 20.50
N ASP A 85 -6.68 14.00 20.77
CA ASP A 85 -7.78 13.44 19.95
C ASP A 85 -7.72 13.88 18.48
N MET A 86 -7.40 15.15 18.21
CA MET A 86 -7.27 15.67 16.85
C MET A 86 -6.11 15.01 16.09
N GLY A 87 -4.95 14.85 16.73
CA GLY A 87 -3.79 14.21 16.11
C GLY A 87 -4.02 12.72 15.84
N GLY A 88 -4.70 12.03 16.76
CA GLY A 88 -5.19 10.68 16.53
C GLY A 88 -6.14 10.61 15.33
N PHE A 89 -7.20 11.42 15.34
CA PHE A 89 -8.20 11.44 14.27
C PHE A 89 -7.59 11.72 12.90
N LEU A 90 -6.77 12.77 12.76
CA LEU A 90 -6.15 13.12 11.48
C LEU A 90 -5.19 12.03 10.98
N THR A 91 -4.50 11.33 11.88
CA THR A 91 -3.67 10.17 11.52
C THR A 91 -4.54 9.03 10.99
N ALA A 92 -5.63 8.67 11.69
CA ALA A 92 -6.57 7.65 11.23
C ALA A 92 -7.27 8.03 9.91
N TRP A 93 -7.60 9.32 9.75
CA TRP A 93 -8.21 9.88 8.55
C TRP A 93 -7.30 9.72 7.33
N ASN A 94 -6.02 10.05 7.48
CA ASN A 94 -5.04 9.88 6.40
C ASN A 94 -4.80 8.40 6.07
N ILE A 95 -4.79 7.50 7.06
CA ILE A 95 -4.72 6.05 6.81
C ILE A 95 -5.98 5.55 6.07
N TRP A 96 -7.16 6.04 6.44
CA TRP A 96 -8.42 5.71 5.76
C TRP A 96 -8.43 6.19 4.31
N ALA A 97 -8.08 7.46 4.08
CA ALA A 97 -8.01 8.06 2.75
C ALA A 97 -6.92 7.41 1.88
N TYR A 98 -5.76 7.09 2.46
CA TYR A 98 -4.73 6.27 1.83
C TYR A 98 -5.31 4.92 1.40
N GLY A 99 -5.95 4.19 2.30
CA GLY A 99 -6.49 2.86 2.01
C GLY A 99 -7.51 2.86 0.86
N LEU A 100 -8.34 3.89 0.74
CA LEU A 100 -9.24 4.07 -0.41
C LEU A 100 -8.45 4.31 -1.71
N THR A 101 -7.49 5.23 -1.66
CA THR A 101 -6.73 5.65 -2.84
C THR A 101 -5.81 4.53 -3.34
N VAL A 102 -5.10 3.84 -2.44
CA VAL A 102 -4.24 2.69 -2.80
C VAL A 102 -5.07 1.52 -3.34
N THR A 103 -6.30 1.30 -2.84
CA THR A 103 -7.21 0.30 -3.40
C THR A 103 -7.58 0.65 -4.85
N ALA A 104 -7.81 1.93 -5.16
CA ALA A 104 -7.99 2.39 -6.53
C ALA A 104 -6.72 2.14 -7.37
N THR A 105 -5.54 2.52 -6.87
CA THR A 105 -4.25 2.36 -7.57
C THR A 105 -3.96 0.91 -7.95
N ILE A 106 -4.18 -0.05 -7.04
CA ILE A 106 -3.91 -1.46 -7.35
C ILE A 106 -4.94 -2.03 -8.33
N LEU A 107 -6.22 -1.65 -8.23
CA LEU A 107 -7.23 -2.07 -9.20
C LEU A 107 -6.94 -1.52 -10.60
N PHE A 108 -6.40 -0.29 -10.66
CA PHE A 108 -6.01 0.36 -11.92
C PHE A 108 -4.91 -0.40 -12.68
N GLN A 109 -4.16 -1.31 -12.05
CA GLN A 109 -3.17 -2.13 -12.74
C GLN A 109 -3.80 -3.24 -13.61
N ILE A 110 -5.00 -3.70 -13.26
CA ILE A 110 -5.64 -4.88 -13.87
C ILE A 110 -5.77 -4.77 -15.41
N PRO A 111 -6.20 -3.64 -16.00
CA PRO A 111 -6.29 -3.50 -17.47
C PRO A 111 -4.92 -3.63 -18.16
N SER A 112 -3.86 -3.06 -17.59
CA SER A 112 -2.49 -3.20 -18.11
C SER A 112 -1.97 -4.62 -17.96
N GLU A 113 -2.19 -5.29 -16.84
CA GLU A 113 -1.83 -6.70 -16.70
C GLU A 113 -2.64 -7.57 -17.70
N LEU A 114 -3.92 -7.27 -17.91
CA LEU A 114 -4.78 -7.99 -18.84
C LEU A 114 -4.32 -7.79 -20.30
N SER A 115 -3.84 -6.60 -20.66
CA SER A 115 -3.26 -6.32 -21.99
C SER A 115 -2.07 -7.26 -22.26
N TYR A 116 -1.15 -7.40 -21.30
CA TYR A 116 -0.03 -8.32 -21.40
C TYR A 116 -0.47 -9.78 -21.38
N MET A 117 -1.51 -10.15 -20.64
CA MET A 117 -2.06 -11.52 -20.66
C MET A 117 -2.61 -11.89 -22.05
N LEU A 118 -3.31 -10.96 -22.70
CA LEU A 118 -3.85 -11.12 -24.05
C LEU A 118 -2.77 -10.98 -25.15
N GLY A 119 -1.60 -10.45 -24.81
CA GLY A 119 -0.50 -10.22 -25.74
C GLY A 119 -0.82 -9.08 -26.74
N PRO A 120 -0.24 -9.09 -27.95
CA PRO A 120 -0.39 -8.00 -28.92
C PRO A 120 -1.85 -7.62 -29.24
N ARG A 121 -2.79 -8.57 -29.14
CA ARG A 121 -4.22 -8.33 -29.39
C ARG A 121 -4.91 -7.47 -28.31
N GLY A 122 -4.32 -7.40 -27.11
CA GLY A 122 -4.86 -6.64 -25.98
C GLY A 122 -4.16 -5.30 -25.74
N ALA A 123 -3.12 -4.96 -26.51
CA ALA A 123 -2.28 -3.78 -26.26
C ALA A 123 -3.04 -2.44 -26.26
N TRP A 124 -4.20 -2.39 -26.92
CA TRP A 124 -5.08 -1.22 -26.96
C TRP A 124 -5.86 -0.98 -25.66
N LEU A 125 -5.97 -1.99 -24.79
CA LEU A 125 -6.86 -1.98 -23.64
C LEU A 125 -6.57 -0.83 -22.65
N PRO A 126 -5.32 -0.60 -22.20
CA PRO A 126 -5.06 0.39 -21.15
C PRO A 126 -5.41 1.82 -21.58
N GLU A 127 -5.16 2.14 -22.85
CA GLU A 127 -5.43 3.46 -23.43
C GLU A 127 -6.89 3.64 -23.88
N ASN A 128 -7.69 2.57 -23.92
CA ASN A 128 -9.11 2.68 -24.21
C ASN A 128 -9.90 2.91 -22.91
N HIS A 129 -10.18 4.19 -22.61
CA HIS A 129 -10.85 4.59 -21.38
C HIS A 129 -12.18 3.87 -21.14
N LEU A 130 -12.99 3.66 -22.18
CA LEU A 130 -14.29 2.99 -22.03
C LEU A 130 -14.10 1.53 -21.59
N ALA A 131 -13.19 0.80 -22.23
CA ALA A 131 -12.91 -0.59 -21.89
C ALA A 131 -12.25 -0.71 -20.52
N THR A 132 -11.27 0.15 -20.22
CA THR A 132 -10.62 0.26 -18.91
C THR A 132 -11.65 0.50 -17.80
N PHE A 133 -12.54 1.49 -17.96
CA PHE A 133 -13.58 1.77 -16.96
C PHE A 133 -14.62 0.65 -16.86
N ALA A 134 -14.97 -0.02 -17.95
CA ALA A 134 -15.89 -1.16 -17.89
C ALA A 134 -15.29 -2.32 -17.06
N VAL A 135 -14.01 -2.63 -17.27
CA VAL A 135 -13.29 -3.64 -16.47
C VAL A 135 -13.23 -3.20 -15.00
N LEU A 136 -12.82 -1.97 -14.73
CA LEU A 136 -12.70 -1.46 -13.36
C LEU A 136 -14.04 -1.40 -12.63
N ALA A 137 -15.11 -0.96 -13.29
CA ALA A 137 -16.46 -0.92 -12.72
C ALA A 137 -16.97 -2.33 -12.37
N LEU A 138 -16.71 -3.32 -13.23
CA LEU A 138 -17.03 -4.72 -12.96
C LEU A 138 -16.29 -5.22 -11.71
N LEU A 139 -15.00 -4.91 -11.59
CA LEU A 139 -14.16 -5.35 -10.47
C LEU A 139 -14.56 -4.68 -9.16
N VAL A 140 -14.78 -3.36 -9.16
CA VAL A 140 -15.27 -2.64 -7.98
C VAL A 140 -16.62 -3.20 -7.56
N GLY A 141 -17.56 -3.38 -8.50
CA GLY A 141 -18.87 -3.96 -8.19
C GLY A 141 -18.79 -5.38 -7.62
N ALA A 142 -17.94 -6.24 -8.19
CA ALA A 142 -17.71 -7.59 -7.68
C ALA A 142 -17.12 -7.57 -6.26
N LEU A 143 -16.17 -6.67 -6.00
CA LEU A 143 -15.54 -6.49 -4.70
C LEU A 143 -16.54 -5.98 -3.66
N THR A 144 -17.34 -4.97 -3.99
CA THR A 144 -18.43 -4.45 -3.15
C THR A 144 -19.40 -5.57 -2.78
N LEU A 145 -19.86 -6.35 -3.76
CA LEU A 145 -20.79 -7.45 -3.53
C LEU A 145 -20.20 -8.55 -2.64
N ALA A 146 -18.91 -8.88 -2.84
CA ALA A 146 -18.20 -9.82 -1.98
C ALA A 146 -18.12 -9.30 -0.54
N SER A 147 -17.67 -8.05 -0.36
CA SER A 147 -17.56 -7.42 0.96
C SER A 147 -18.91 -7.30 1.68
N VAL A 148 -20.00 -6.96 0.99
CA VAL A 148 -21.35 -6.88 1.58
C VAL A 148 -21.81 -8.24 2.10
N ARG A 149 -21.60 -9.31 1.32
CA ARG A 149 -21.98 -10.68 1.72
C ARG A 149 -21.20 -11.23 2.91
N GLY A 150 -20.23 -10.47 3.43
CA GLY A 150 -19.34 -10.97 4.47
C GLY A 150 -18.42 -12.06 3.97
N LEU A 151 -18.25 -12.18 2.64
CA LEU A 151 -17.05 -12.77 2.06
C LEU A 151 -15.91 -11.77 2.35
N ALA A 152 -15.56 -11.62 3.62
CA ALA A 152 -14.18 -11.35 3.96
C ALA A 152 -13.44 -12.53 3.32
N LEU A 153 -12.85 -12.29 2.15
CA LEU A 153 -12.14 -13.32 1.41
C LEU A 153 -11.21 -13.97 2.44
N GLY A 154 -11.55 -15.21 2.83
CA GLY A 154 -11.08 -15.77 4.09
C GLY A 154 -9.56 -15.89 4.09
N LYS A 155 -8.98 -16.23 5.24
CA LYS A 155 -7.55 -16.55 5.41
C LYS A 155 -6.93 -17.26 4.19
N TRP A 156 -7.67 -18.17 3.55
CA TRP A 156 -7.26 -18.87 2.33
C TRP A 156 -6.98 -17.95 1.12
N ILE A 157 -7.80 -16.95 0.82
CA ILE A 157 -7.55 -16.04 -0.32
C ILE A 157 -6.34 -15.15 -0.06
N HIS A 158 -6.16 -14.63 1.15
CA HIS A 158 -4.96 -13.84 1.47
C HIS A 158 -3.70 -14.72 1.41
N ASN A 159 -3.75 -15.93 1.95
CA ASN A 159 -2.65 -16.88 1.86
C ASN A 159 -2.36 -17.30 0.42
N PHE A 160 -3.39 -17.54 -0.39
CA PHE A 160 -3.26 -17.83 -1.81
C PHE A 160 -2.66 -16.63 -2.57
N SER A 161 -3.10 -15.42 -2.27
CA SER A 161 -2.59 -14.18 -2.89
C SER A 161 -1.13 -13.93 -2.52
N GLY A 162 -0.76 -14.16 -1.26
CA GLY A 162 0.63 -14.09 -0.81
C GLY A 162 1.49 -15.19 -1.44
N ALA A 163 0.97 -16.40 -1.58
CA ALA A 163 1.66 -17.50 -2.26
C ALA A 163 1.82 -17.21 -3.76
N ALA A 164 0.78 -16.73 -4.43
CA ALA A 164 0.79 -16.32 -5.83
C ALA A 164 1.85 -15.22 -6.06
N MET A 165 1.90 -14.22 -5.17
CA MET A 165 2.95 -13.19 -5.22
C MET A 165 4.35 -13.79 -5.14
N LEU A 166 4.57 -14.67 -4.16
CA LEU A 166 5.86 -15.32 -3.96
C LEU A 166 6.25 -16.17 -5.18
N SER A 167 5.32 -16.95 -5.73
CA SER A 167 5.54 -17.76 -6.93
C SER A 167 5.92 -16.91 -8.13
N VAL A 168 5.24 -15.78 -8.36
CA VAL A 168 5.56 -14.90 -9.48
C VAL A 168 6.89 -14.20 -9.29
N PHE A 169 7.24 -13.77 -8.07
CA PHE A 169 8.55 -13.20 -7.78
C PHE A 169 9.69 -14.22 -7.93
N VAL A 170 9.48 -15.47 -7.49
CA VAL A 170 10.45 -16.55 -7.73
C VAL A 170 10.65 -16.75 -9.23
N LEU A 171 9.55 -16.79 -10.01
CA LEU A 171 9.64 -16.87 -11.46
C LEU A 171 10.43 -15.68 -12.04
N LEU A 172 10.07 -14.45 -11.66
CA LEU A 172 10.73 -13.22 -12.11
C LEU A 172 12.23 -13.24 -11.83
N ILE A 173 12.64 -13.61 -10.62
CA ILE A 173 14.05 -13.69 -10.19
C ILE A 173 14.83 -14.76 -10.96
N LEU A 174 14.16 -15.85 -11.36
CA LEU A 174 14.77 -16.93 -12.13
C LEU A 174 14.75 -16.68 -13.66
N LEU A 175 13.98 -15.70 -14.15
CA LEU A 175 13.90 -15.40 -15.59
C LEU A 175 15.26 -15.06 -16.22
N PRO A 176 16.15 -14.26 -15.61
CA PRO A 176 17.46 -14.00 -16.19
C PRO A 176 18.29 -15.28 -16.38
N LEU A 177 18.25 -16.21 -15.41
CA LEU A 177 18.94 -17.50 -15.50
C LEU A 177 18.36 -18.37 -16.61
N TRP A 178 17.03 -18.39 -16.73
CA TRP A 178 16.34 -19.08 -17.82
C TRP A 178 16.71 -18.49 -19.18
N ALA A 179 16.78 -17.15 -19.30
CA ALA A 179 17.15 -16.46 -20.52
C ALA A 179 18.59 -16.76 -20.94
N ILE A 180 19.54 -16.82 -20.00
CA ILE A 180 20.92 -17.24 -20.26
C ILE A 180 20.94 -18.68 -20.79
N ALA A 181 20.21 -19.60 -20.16
CA ALA A 181 20.18 -21.00 -20.56
C ALA A 181 19.57 -21.24 -21.96
N HIS A 182 18.68 -20.36 -22.42
CA HIS A 182 17.98 -20.48 -23.71
C HIS A 182 18.44 -19.45 -24.76
N GLY A 183 19.49 -18.66 -24.48
CA GLY A 183 20.02 -17.66 -25.41
C GLY A 183 19.07 -16.50 -25.71
N ALA A 184 18.15 -16.18 -24.80
CA ALA A 184 17.23 -15.04 -24.97
C ALA A 184 17.96 -13.70 -24.75
N LYS A 185 17.42 -12.61 -25.32
CA LYS A 185 17.99 -11.26 -25.18
C LYS A 185 17.96 -10.81 -23.72
N LEU A 186 19.13 -10.53 -23.16
CA LEU A 186 19.32 -10.13 -21.77
C LEU A 186 20.59 -9.27 -21.64
N HIS A 187 20.53 -8.20 -20.87
CA HIS A 187 21.72 -7.48 -20.40
C HIS A 187 21.89 -7.74 -18.90
N TRP A 188 22.83 -8.61 -18.53
CA TRP A 188 22.94 -9.11 -17.16
C TRP A 188 24.08 -8.44 -16.39
N ALA A 189 23.72 -7.49 -15.52
CA ALA A 189 24.60 -6.88 -14.54
C ALA A 189 24.02 -7.11 -13.12
N PRO A 190 24.16 -8.33 -12.57
CA PRO A 190 23.56 -8.67 -11.28
C PRO A 190 24.14 -7.79 -10.18
N LEU A 191 23.27 -7.12 -9.42
CA LEU A 191 23.64 -6.32 -8.25
C LEU A 191 24.69 -5.23 -8.55
N ALA A 192 24.59 -4.57 -9.71
CA ALA A 192 25.39 -3.38 -9.99
C ALA A 192 25.18 -2.33 -8.86
N MET A 193 26.29 -1.78 -8.37
CA MET A 193 26.31 -0.83 -7.25
C MET A 193 26.63 0.58 -7.76
N HIS A 194 25.75 1.12 -8.60
CA HIS A 194 25.90 2.47 -9.13
C HIS A 194 25.16 3.51 -8.28
N LEU A 195 25.71 4.72 -8.21
CA LEU A 195 24.99 5.85 -7.62
C LEU A 195 23.97 6.40 -8.63
N PRO A 196 22.77 6.78 -8.19
CA PRO A 196 21.78 7.37 -9.08
C PRO A 196 22.28 8.73 -9.57
N ALA A 197 21.95 9.09 -10.81
CA ALA A 197 22.23 10.43 -11.32
C ALA A 197 21.45 11.49 -10.50
N MET A 198 22.08 12.62 -10.22
CA MET A 198 21.51 13.68 -9.39
C MET A 198 20.58 14.58 -10.22
N ASN A 199 19.34 14.13 -10.41
CA ASN A 199 18.30 14.88 -11.09
C ASN A 199 16.94 14.65 -10.40
N LEU A 200 15.97 15.52 -10.71
CA LEU A 200 14.70 15.58 -10.01
C LEU A 200 13.80 14.36 -10.27
N VAL A 201 13.88 13.76 -11.48
CA VAL A 201 13.18 12.50 -11.82
C VAL A 201 13.69 11.36 -10.95
N ASN A 202 15.01 11.20 -10.84
CA ASN A 202 15.62 10.18 -10.01
C ASN A 202 15.29 10.39 -8.53
N PHE A 203 15.27 11.63 -8.04
CA PHE A 203 14.85 11.92 -6.67
C PHE A 203 13.38 11.54 -6.43
N ALA A 204 12.47 11.80 -7.38
CA ALA A 204 11.08 11.36 -7.29
C ALA A 204 10.96 9.83 -7.24
N LEU A 205 11.71 9.11 -8.09
CA LEU A 205 11.77 7.64 -8.06
C LEU A 205 12.32 7.10 -6.73
N ILE A 206 13.38 7.71 -6.18
CA ILE A 206 13.94 7.37 -4.86
C ILE A 206 12.89 7.57 -3.76
N GLY A 207 12.14 8.68 -3.79
CA GLY A 207 11.04 8.91 -2.85
C GLY A 207 9.98 7.81 -2.92
N GLN A 208 9.58 7.40 -4.13
CA GLN A 208 8.64 6.29 -4.28
C GLN A 208 9.18 4.96 -3.73
N MET A 209 10.47 4.66 -3.91
CA MET A 209 11.10 3.45 -3.35
C MET A 209 11.13 3.46 -1.83
N VAL A 210 11.35 4.64 -1.21
CA VAL A 210 11.25 4.80 0.25
C VAL A 210 9.82 4.50 0.71
N GLY A 211 8.82 5.07 0.04
CA GLY A 211 7.40 4.83 0.34
C GLY A 211 6.97 3.37 0.12
N ALA A 212 7.57 2.66 -0.84
CA ALA A 212 7.26 1.26 -1.14
C ALA A 212 7.51 0.29 0.02
N LEU A 213 8.34 0.69 0.99
CA LEU A 213 8.70 -0.11 2.16
C LEU A 213 7.71 0.04 3.33
N SER A 214 6.68 0.87 3.17
CA SER A 214 5.61 1.05 4.15
C SER A 214 4.69 -0.19 4.23
N GLY A 215 3.96 -0.34 5.35
CA GLY A 215 2.95 -1.39 5.52
C GLY A 215 3.17 -2.36 6.69
N LEU A 216 4.30 -2.27 7.40
CA LEU A 216 4.60 -3.12 8.56
C LEU A 216 3.58 -2.93 9.69
N GLU A 217 3.03 -1.73 9.86
CA GLU A 217 2.02 -1.43 10.88
C GLU A 217 0.72 -2.21 10.73
N TYR A 218 0.39 -2.69 9.52
CA TYR A 218 -0.83 -3.48 9.32
C TYR A 218 -0.78 -4.80 10.10
N ILE A 219 0.41 -5.32 10.39
CA ILE A 219 0.58 -6.50 11.25
C ILE A 219 0.17 -6.19 12.68
N ALA A 220 0.41 -4.97 13.15
CA ALA A 220 0.03 -4.57 14.51
C ALA A 220 -1.50 -4.56 14.67
N ILE A 221 -2.25 -4.32 13.59
CA ILE A 221 -3.72 -4.43 13.58
C ILE A 221 -4.15 -5.91 13.72
N LEU A 222 -3.39 -6.84 13.14
CA LEU A 222 -3.65 -8.28 13.21
C LEU A 222 -3.21 -8.92 14.55
N ALA A 223 -2.72 -8.13 15.50
CA ALA A 223 -2.33 -8.60 16.82
C ALA A 223 -3.50 -9.27 17.55
N GLY A 224 -4.70 -8.68 17.52
CA GLY A 224 -5.89 -9.24 18.18
C GLY A 224 -6.32 -10.61 17.63
N GLU A 225 -6.01 -10.91 16.37
CA GLU A 225 -6.35 -12.16 15.67
C GLU A 225 -5.20 -13.19 15.68
N SER A 226 -4.07 -12.87 16.30
CA SER A 226 -2.87 -13.72 16.33
C SER A 226 -2.82 -14.61 17.57
N HIS A 227 -2.34 -15.86 17.42
CA HIS A 227 -2.24 -16.80 18.54
C HIS A 227 -1.29 -16.31 19.66
N SER A 228 -0.12 -15.79 19.28
CA SER A 228 0.90 -15.29 20.22
C SER A 228 1.46 -13.95 19.72
N PRO A 229 0.70 -12.84 19.86
CA PRO A 229 1.00 -11.57 19.19
C PRO A 229 2.39 -11.02 19.52
N GLU A 230 2.77 -11.00 20.80
CA GLU A 230 4.08 -10.47 21.25
C GLU A 230 5.27 -11.16 20.58
N ARG A 231 5.18 -12.48 20.37
CA ARG A 231 6.28 -13.28 19.84
C ARG A 231 6.23 -13.40 18.32
N ASP A 232 5.05 -13.68 17.78
CA ASP A 232 4.90 -14.05 16.38
C ASP A 232 4.94 -12.81 15.48
N ILE A 233 4.50 -11.63 15.93
CA ILE A 233 4.64 -10.38 15.17
C ILE A 233 6.13 -10.03 15.01
N GLY A 234 6.89 -9.97 16.10
CA GLY A 234 8.32 -9.67 16.04
C GLY A 234 9.10 -10.67 15.17
N ARG A 235 8.83 -11.97 15.33
CA ARG A 235 9.44 -13.01 14.48
C ARG A 235 9.04 -12.88 13.02
N SER A 236 7.79 -12.54 12.75
CA SER A 236 7.30 -12.40 11.37
C SER A 236 8.03 -11.28 10.64
N VAL A 237 8.29 -10.14 11.30
CA VAL A 237 9.08 -9.03 10.74
C VAL A 237 10.51 -9.48 10.44
N VAL A 238 11.19 -10.12 11.39
CA VAL A 238 12.57 -10.60 11.20
C VAL A 238 12.69 -11.59 10.04
N ILE A 239 11.66 -12.42 9.80
CA ILE A 239 11.63 -13.39 8.70
C ILE A 239 11.22 -12.72 7.38
N ALA A 240 10.22 -11.85 7.39
CA ALA A 240 9.67 -11.24 6.17
C ALA A 240 10.62 -10.18 5.59
N SER A 241 11.31 -9.39 6.43
CA SER A 241 12.15 -8.27 5.96
C SER A 241 13.24 -8.70 4.97
N PRO A 242 14.06 -9.74 5.25
CA PRO A 242 15.08 -10.18 4.30
C PRO A 242 14.49 -10.73 3.00
N VAL A 243 13.33 -11.39 3.09
CA VAL A 243 12.61 -11.92 1.92
C VAL A 243 12.10 -10.77 1.04
N ILE A 244 11.46 -9.77 1.64
CA ILE A 244 10.98 -8.56 0.96
C ILE A 244 12.16 -7.80 0.31
N CYS A 245 13.28 -7.66 1.02
CA CYS A 245 14.50 -7.04 0.51
C CYS A 245 15.02 -7.78 -0.74
N ALA A 246 15.15 -9.11 -0.64
CA ALA A 246 15.60 -9.93 -1.76
C ALA A 246 14.63 -9.85 -2.94
N MET A 247 13.31 -9.88 -2.68
CA MET A 247 12.28 -9.73 -3.70
C MET A 247 12.42 -8.40 -4.44
N PHE A 248 12.55 -7.29 -3.73
CA PHE A 248 12.69 -5.98 -4.35
C PHE A 248 14.00 -5.82 -5.13
N ILE A 249 15.15 -6.15 -4.54
CA ILE A 249 16.46 -5.99 -5.21
C ILE A 249 16.59 -6.91 -6.43
N LEU A 250 16.29 -8.21 -6.26
CA LEU A 250 16.47 -9.19 -7.33
C LEU A 250 15.35 -9.11 -8.38
N GLY A 251 14.12 -8.82 -7.94
CA GLY A 251 12.98 -8.59 -8.84
C GLY A 251 13.21 -7.36 -9.71
N THR A 252 13.61 -6.23 -9.11
CA THR A 252 13.99 -5.03 -9.87
C THR A 252 15.18 -5.29 -10.80
N GLY A 253 16.21 -6.00 -10.32
CA GLY A 253 17.35 -6.37 -11.15
C GLY A 253 16.96 -7.19 -12.38
N SER A 254 15.94 -8.05 -12.25
CA SER A 254 15.38 -8.80 -13.38
C SER A 254 14.67 -7.88 -14.37
N VAL A 255 13.83 -6.95 -13.90
CA VAL A 255 13.17 -5.94 -14.76
C VAL A 255 14.21 -5.10 -15.53
N VAL A 256 15.23 -4.60 -14.83
CA VAL A 256 16.31 -3.79 -15.43
C VAL A 256 17.06 -4.58 -16.50
N ALA A 257 17.40 -5.85 -16.22
CA ALA A 257 18.16 -6.68 -17.14
C ALA A 257 17.44 -6.95 -18.48
N PHE A 258 16.12 -7.10 -18.45
CA PHE A 258 15.32 -7.25 -19.67
C PHE A 258 15.01 -5.91 -20.34
N SER A 259 14.80 -4.84 -19.57
CA SER A 259 14.57 -3.50 -20.11
C SER A 259 15.78 -2.98 -20.89
N GLN A 260 16.99 -3.11 -20.34
CA GLN A 260 18.24 -2.71 -21.03
C GLN A 260 18.50 -3.53 -22.30
N ALA A 261 17.99 -4.77 -22.39
CA ALA A 261 18.07 -5.60 -23.59
C ALA A 261 17.09 -5.17 -24.71
N HIS A 262 16.15 -4.26 -24.42
CA HIS A 262 15.14 -3.76 -25.34
C HIS A 262 15.17 -2.22 -25.43
N PRO A 263 16.29 -1.63 -25.91
CA PRO A 263 16.42 -0.19 -26.03
C PRO A 263 15.31 0.37 -26.94
N GLY A 264 14.72 1.50 -26.54
CA GLY A 264 13.60 2.14 -27.23
C GLY A 264 12.21 1.72 -26.74
N THR A 265 12.10 0.78 -25.79
CA THR A 265 10.85 0.51 -25.05
C THR A 265 11.03 0.90 -23.58
N SER A 266 10.23 1.83 -23.09
CA SER A 266 10.25 2.23 -21.67
C SER A 266 9.68 1.12 -20.77
N ILE A 267 10.09 1.11 -19.51
CA ILE A 267 9.46 0.26 -18.49
C ILE A 267 8.01 0.72 -18.33
N ASP A 268 7.07 -0.22 -18.37
CA ASP A 268 5.69 0.00 -17.99
C ASP A 268 5.61 0.02 -16.45
N TYR A 269 5.44 1.21 -15.87
CA TYR A 269 5.36 1.38 -14.42
C TYR A 269 4.07 0.80 -13.81
N ILE A 270 3.03 0.57 -14.62
CA ILE A 270 1.76 -0.03 -14.20
C ILE A 270 1.91 -1.55 -14.11
N ALA A 271 2.49 -2.17 -15.13
CA ALA A 271 2.60 -3.62 -15.27
C ALA A 271 4.05 -4.10 -15.61
N PRO A 272 5.06 -3.79 -14.77
CA PRO A 272 6.46 -4.08 -15.09
C PRO A 272 6.78 -5.58 -15.09
N ILE A 273 6.15 -6.36 -14.20
CA ILE A 273 6.36 -7.81 -14.12
C ILE A 273 5.75 -8.51 -15.36
N PRO A 274 4.48 -8.26 -15.73
CA PRO A 274 3.93 -8.76 -17.00
C PRO A 274 4.75 -8.39 -18.23
N GLN A 275 5.22 -7.14 -18.33
CA GLN A 275 6.09 -6.69 -19.41
C GLN A 275 7.38 -7.52 -19.46
N THR A 276 8.04 -7.70 -18.31
CA THR A 276 9.28 -8.49 -18.20
C THR A 276 9.07 -9.95 -18.57
N LEU A 277 7.96 -10.55 -18.11
CA LEU A 277 7.58 -11.91 -18.49
C LEU A 277 7.41 -12.05 -20.00
N ARG A 278 6.84 -11.05 -20.68
CA ARG A 278 6.67 -11.04 -22.14
C ARG A 278 7.96 -10.84 -22.90
N TRP A 279 8.86 -9.99 -22.43
CA TRP A 279 10.20 -9.86 -23.01
C TRP A 279 11.00 -11.17 -22.90
N ALA A 280 10.91 -11.86 -21.77
CA ALA A 280 11.62 -13.11 -21.56
C ALA A 280 11.00 -14.29 -22.34
N LEU A 281 9.71 -14.55 -22.14
CA LEU A 281 9.05 -15.78 -22.56
C LEU A 281 8.35 -15.66 -23.93
N GLY A 282 8.20 -14.45 -24.45
CA GLY A 282 7.57 -14.17 -25.74
C GLY A 282 6.04 -14.25 -25.75
N ASN A 283 5.49 -14.18 -26.96
CA ASN A 283 4.04 -14.11 -27.23
C ASN A 283 3.46 -15.39 -27.85
N HIS A 284 4.27 -16.44 -28.04
CA HIS A 284 3.86 -17.70 -28.67
C HIS A 284 4.39 -18.93 -27.92
N GLY A 285 3.77 -20.09 -28.16
CA GLY A 285 4.21 -21.38 -27.63
C GLY A 285 4.09 -21.52 -26.11
N ALA A 286 4.88 -22.45 -25.55
CA ALA A 286 4.86 -22.77 -24.12
C ALA A 286 5.29 -21.60 -23.21
N GLY A 287 6.23 -20.77 -23.68
CA GLY A 287 6.65 -19.56 -22.96
C GLY A 287 5.50 -18.58 -22.76
N SER A 288 4.68 -18.36 -23.80
CA SER A 288 3.49 -17.51 -23.68
C SER A 288 2.46 -18.07 -22.69
N PHE A 289 2.25 -19.39 -22.66
CA PHE A 289 1.35 -20.00 -21.68
C PHE A 289 1.84 -19.78 -20.25
N LEU A 290 3.14 -19.96 -20.00
CA LEU A 290 3.74 -19.68 -18.70
C LEU A 290 3.62 -18.21 -18.31
N ALA A 291 3.85 -17.28 -19.24
CA ALA A 291 3.65 -15.85 -19.00
C ALA A 291 2.19 -15.54 -18.66
N GLN A 292 1.23 -16.09 -19.40
CA GLN A 292 -0.21 -15.92 -19.13
C GLN A 292 -0.61 -16.44 -17.76
N PHE A 293 -0.13 -17.61 -17.39
CA PHE A 293 -0.40 -18.21 -16.09
C PHE A 293 0.19 -17.35 -14.96
N ALA A 294 1.43 -16.88 -15.10
CA ALA A 294 2.05 -15.99 -14.13
C ALA A 294 1.32 -14.64 -13.99
N ILE A 295 0.88 -14.06 -15.11
CA ILE A 295 0.08 -12.82 -15.11
C ILE A 295 -1.28 -13.06 -14.45
N LEU A 296 -1.93 -14.21 -14.70
CA LEU A 296 -3.17 -14.57 -13.99
C LEU A 296 -2.96 -14.63 -12.46
N LEU A 297 -1.83 -15.17 -12.01
CA LEU A 297 -1.49 -15.19 -10.58
C LEU A 297 -1.30 -13.78 -10.00
N LEU A 298 -0.70 -12.85 -10.76
CA LEU A 298 -0.60 -11.44 -10.36
C LEU A 298 -1.98 -10.78 -10.24
N GLN A 299 -2.85 -11.00 -11.21
CA GLN A 299 -4.22 -10.49 -11.20
C GLN A 299 -4.98 -10.99 -9.96
N LEU A 300 -4.89 -12.29 -9.67
CA LEU A 300 -5.51 -12.88 -8.48
C LEU A 300 -4.93 -12.29 -7.18
N ARG A 301 -3.62 -12.01 -7.14
CA ARG A 301 -2.99 -11.29 -6.02
C ARG A 301 -3.56 -9.89 -5.85
N ILE A 302 -3.77 -9.13 -6.94
CA ILE A 302 -4.33 -7.77 -6.87
C ILE A 302 -5.73 -7.80 -6.28
N LEU A 303 -6.58 -8.75 -6.71
CA LEU A 303 -7.93 -8.89 -6.18
C LEU A 303 -7.92 -9.25 -4.68
N GLY A 304 -7.00 -10.12 -4.25
CA GLY A 304 -6.81 -10.44 -2.84
C GLY A 304 -6.36 -9.23 -2.01
N ALA A 305 -5.39 -8.45 -2.51
CA ALA A 305 -4.92 -7.23 -1.84
C ALA A 305 -6.01 -6.15 -1.76
N ALA A 306 -6.75 -5.93 -2.84
CA ALA A 306 -7.86 -4.97 -2.88
C ALA A 306 -8.99 -5.35 -1.91
N SER A 307 -9.32 -6.64 -1.80
CA SER A 307 -10.27 -7.12 -0.81
C SER A 307 -9.79 -6.91 0.62
N PHE A 308 -8.52 -7.19 0.89
CA PHE A 308 -7.93 -7.00 2.21
C PHE A 308 -8.01 -5.52 2.63
N LEU A 309 -7.55 -4.62 1.75
CA LEU A 309 -7.57 -3.19 1.99
C LEU A 309 -8.99 -2.63 2.12
N LEU A 310 -9.92 -3.03 1.26
CA LEU A 310 -11.32 -2.60 1.36
C LEU A 310 -11.95 -3.06 2.68
N THR A 311 -11.62 -4.26 3.15
CA THR A 311 -12.08 -4.75 4.46
C THR A 311 -11.50 -3.91 5.60
N GLY A 312 -10.22 -3.54 5.52
CA GLY A 312 -9.55 -2.66 6.47
C GLY A 312 -10.23 -1.29 6.56
N VAL A 313 -10.35 -0.58 5.43
CA VAL A 313 -10.90 0.79 5.40
C VAL A 313 -12.37 0.86 5.79
N THR A 314 -13.16 -0.17 5.50
CA THR A 314 -14.59 -0.16 5.82
C THR A 314 -14.87 -0.38 7.30
N ARG A 315 -13.94 -1.02 8.02
CA ARG A 315 -14.01 -1.27 9.46
C ARG A 315 -13.23 -0.26 10.29
N LEU A 316 -12.23 0.40 9.71
CA LEU A 316 -11.35 1.35 10.41
C LEU A 316 -12.14 2.44 11.15
N PRO A 317 -13.20 3.07 10.61
CA PRO A 317 -13.99 4.05 11.34
C PRO A 317 -14.62 3.50 12.63
N MET A 318 -15.07 2.23 12.63
CA MET A 318 -15.64 1.59 13.82
C MET A 318 -14.55 1.35 14.87
N VAL A 319 -13.38 0.85 14.46
CA VAL A 319 -12.26 0.51 15.37
C VAL A 319 -11.55 1.76 15.90
N ALA A 320 -11.41 2.80 15.08
CA ALA A 320 -10.90 4.09 15.52
C ALA A 320 -11.86 4.80 16.50
N GLY A 321 -13.02 4.18 16.79
CA GLY A 321 -14.02 4.73 17.68
C GLY A 321 -14.64 5.99 17.12
N TRP A 322 -14.74 6.13 15.79
CA TRP A 322 -15.44 7.27 15.20
C TRP A 322 -16.93 7.24 15.51
N ASP A 323 -17.50 6.22 16.16
CA ASP A 323 -18.95 6.07 16.43
C ASP A 323 -19.64 7.33 17.00
N HIS A 324 -18.91 8.17 17.75
CA HIS A 324 -19.41 9.48 18.20
C HIS A 324 -19.27 10.61 17.16
N LEU A 325 -18.25 10.54 16.30
CA LEU A 325 -17.98 11.50 15.23
C LEU A 325 -18.79 11.25 13.94
N ILE A 326 -19.05 9.99 13.57
CA ILE A 326 -19.78 9.62 12.36
C ILE A 326 -21.24 9.28 12.65
N PRO A 327 -22.18 9.57 11.73
CA PRO A 327 -23.57 9.19 11.91
C PRO A 327 -23.72 7.68 12.14
N ALA A 328 -24.52 7.27 13.13
CA ALA A 328 -24.74 5.86 13.49
C ALA A 328 -25.22 4.96 12.33
N TRP A 329 -25.78 5.55 11.27
CA TRP A 329 -26.14 4.78 10.07
C TRP A 329 -24.91 4.32 9.27
N PHE A 330 -23.77 5.03 9.33
CA PHE A 330 -22.56 4.69 8.57
C PHE A 330 -21.93 3.39 9.04
N THR A 331 -21.92 3.15 10.36
CA THR A 331 -21.40 1.93 11.00
C THR A 331 -22.44 0.83 11.17
N ARG A 332 -23.68 1.05 10.69
CA ARG A 332 -24.76 0.07 10.79
C ARG A 332 -24.37 -1.23 10.08
N LEU A 333 -24.42 -2.31 10.84
CA LEU A 333 -24.12 -3.65 10.35
C LEU A 333 -25.34 -4.27 9.64
N HIS A 334 -25.07 -5.05 8.59
CA HIS A 334 -26.08 -5.82 7.86
C HIS A 334 -26.76 -6.82 8.81
N PRO A 335 -28.10 -6.91 8.85
CA PRO A 335 -28.81 -7.80 9.76
C PRO A 335 -28.39 -9.28 9.65
N ARG A 336 -28.12 -9.74 8.41
CA ARG A 336 -27.75 -11.14 8.12
C ARG A 336 -26.24 -11.40 8.10
N TYR A 337 -25.45 -10.45 7.59
CA TYR A 337 -24.03 -10.68 7.28
C TYR A 337 -23.10 -10.03 8.31
N ARG A 338 -23.63 -9.17 9.18
CA ARG A 338 -22.89 -8.42 10.20
C ARG A 338 -21.72 -7.61 9.61
N THR A 339 -21.89 -7.11 8.39
CA THR A 339 -20.92 -6.27 7.67
C THR A 339 -21.38 -4.81 7.61
N PRO A 340 -20.47 -3.81 7.66
CA PRO A 340 -20.85 -2.39 7.62
C PRO A 340 -21.21 -1.97 6.19
N THR A 341 -22.42 -2.31 5.74
CA THR A 341 -22.85 -2.20 4.33
C THR A 341 -22.75 -0.77 3.80
N ASN A 342 -23.12 0.23 4.61
CA ASN A 342 -23.08 1.63 4.21
C ASN A 342 -21.65 2.14 4.03
N SER A 343 -20.76 1.79 4.96
CA SER A 343 -19.32 2.05 4.85
C SER A 343 -18.73 1.40 3.58
N ILE A 344 -19.14 0.16 3.26
CA ILE A 344 -18.73 -0.53 2.03
C ILE A 344 -19.18 0.22 0.78
N TYR A 345 -20.45 0.57 0.66
CA TYR A 345 -20.96 1.29 -0.51
C TYR A 345 -20.29 2.66 -0.70
N ILE A 346 -20.11 3.42 0.38
CA ILE A 346 -19.46 4.73 0.30
C ILE A 346 -17.99 4.58 -0.09
N SER A 347 -17.27 3.65 0.54
CA SER A 347 -15.87 3.38 0.23
C SER A 347 -15.70 2.96 -1.23
N SER A 348 -16.55 2.05 -1.73
CA SER A 348 -16.54 1.63 -3.13
C SER A 348 -16.91 2.76 -4.10
N ALA A 349 -17.85 3.62 -3.75
CA ALA A 349 -18.20 4.80 -4.55
C ALA A 349 -17.03 5.79 -4.64
N ILE A 350 -16.32 6.03 -3.52
CA ILE A 350 -15.13 6.88 -3.52
C ILE A 350 -14.02 6.25 -4.38
N ILE A 351 -13.77 4.94 -4.26
CA ILE A 351 -12.80 4.24 -5.10
C ILE A 351 -13.15 4.39 -6.59
N ALA A 352 -14.41 4.18 -6.97
CA ALA A 352 -14.86 4.36 -8.36
C ALA A 352 -14.68 5.82 -8.83
N LEU A 353 -14.99 6.80 -7.98
CA LEU A 353 -14.79 8.21 -8.28
C LEU A 353 -13.31 8.55 -8.47
N LEU A 354 -12.42 8.03 -7.61
CA LEU A 354 -10.97 8.23 -7.73
C LEU A 354 -10.45 7.65 -9.04
N LEU A 355 -10.88 6.44 -9.42
CA LEU A 355 -10.51 5.81 -10.70
C LEU A 355 -10.90 6.68 -11.91
N VAL A 356 -12.11 7.25 -11.90
CA VAL A 356 -12.56 8.16 -12.95
C VAL A 356 -11.73 9.45 -12.93
N CYS A 357 -11.70 10.16 -11.80
CA CYS A 357 -11.04 11.46 -11.67
C CYS A 357 -9.54 11.41 -11.97
N GLY A 358 -8.84 10.36 -11.52
CA GLY A 358 -7.42 10.15 -11.78
C GLY A 358 -7.12 9.95 -13.27
N SER A 359 -8.07 9.39 -14.01
CA SER A 359 -7.93 9.06 -15.44
C SER A 359 -8.48 10.14 -16.39
N LEU A 360 -9.06 11.23 -15.87
CA LEU A 360 -9.64 12.27 -16.71
C LEU A 360 -8.55 13.05 -17.48
N GLY A 361 -8.61 12.94 -18.81
CA GLY A 361 -7.82 13.73 -19.75
C GLY A 361 -6.33 13.38 -19.79
N VAL A 362 -5.94 12.19 -19.32
CA VAL A 362 -4.56 11.75 -19.20
C VAL A 362 -4.41 10.32 -19.68
N HIS A 363 -3.19 9.93 -20.05
CA HIS A 363 -2.86 8.55 -20.45
C HIS A 363 -2.78 7.62 -19.23
N ALA A 364 -2.80 6.31 -19.46
CA ALA A 364 -2.84 5.32 -18.37
C ALA A 364 -1.66 5.46 -17.39
N ALA A 365 -0.45 5.74 -17.90
CA ALA A 365 0.74 5.90 -17.07
C ALA A 365 0.63 7.10 -16.10
N GLU A 366 0.14 8.24 -16.59
CA GLU A 366 -0.10 9.43 -15.77
C GLU A 366 -1.24 9.17 -14.77
N ALA A 367 -2.33 8.54 -15.18
CA ALA A 367 -3.45 8.19 -14.30
C ALA A 367 -3.01 7.30 -13.12
N PHE A 368 -2.24 6.26 -13.41
CA PHE A 368 -1.65 5.38 -12.40
C PHE A 368 -0.77 6.17 -11.43
N GLN A 369 0.10 7.03 -11.96
CA GLN A 369 1.02 7.82 -11.15
C GLN A 369 0.27 8.83 -10.25
N VAL A 370 -0.76 9.49 -10.76
CA VAL A 370 -1.61 10.40 -9.96
C VAL A 370 -2.25 9.66 -8.78
N LEU A 371 -2.86 8.50 -9.03
CA LEU A 371 -3.48 7.67 -7.98
C LEU A 371 -2.44 7.19 -6.96
N ASN A 372 -1.32 6.65 -7.45
CA ASN A 372 -0.24 6.15 -6.62
C ASN A 372 0.33 7.26 -5.73
N ASN A 373 0.67 8.40 -6.31
CA ASN A 373 1.33 9.49 -5.61
C ASN A 373 0.38 10.19 -4.63
N ALA A 374 -0.89 10.39 -4.98
CA ALA A 374 -1.90 10.88 -4.03
C ALA A 374 -2.06 9.94 -2.84
N SER A 375 -2.03 8.60 -3.06
CA SER A 375 -2.06 7.64 -1.97
C SER A 375 -0.81 7.72 -1.08
N SER A 376 0.39 7.82 -1.68
CA SER A 376 1.65 7.94 -0.96
C SER A 376 1.74 9.23 -0.13
N GLU A 377 1.18 10.35 -0.59
CA GLU A 377 1.16 11.60 0.19
C GLU A 377 0.31 11.47 1.45
N LEU A 378 -0.91 10.95 1.32
CA LEU A 378 -1.80 10.71 2.46
C LEU A 378 -1.12 9.78 3.47
N TYR A 379 -0.46 8.73 2.98
CA TYR A 379 0.23 7.81 3.86
C TYR A 379 1.47 8.44 4.53
N SER A 380 2.22 9.24 3.77
CA SER A 380 3.38 9.97 4.29
C SER A 380 3.00 10.88 5.45
N ILE A 381 1.84 11.53 5.42
CA ILE A 381 1.33 12.33 6.56
C ILE A 381 1.15 11.47 7.81
N ALA A 382 0.60 10.26 7.67
CA ALA A 382 0.44 9.33 8.79
C ALA A 382 1.80 8.85 9.35
N TYR A 383 2.77 8.57 8.47
CA TYR A 383 4.13 8.20 8.87
C TYR A 383 4.90 9.35 9.53
N LEU A 384 4.77 10.57 9.02
CA LEU A 384 5.34 11.76 9.65
C LEU A 384 4.79 11.92 11.07
N ALA A 385 3.49 11.71 11.27
CA ALA A 385 2.89 11.70 12.60
C ALA A 385 3.51 10.60 13.48
N MET A 386 3.61 9.36 12.98
CA MET A 386 4.20 8.24 13.72
C MET A 386 5.66 8.51 14.13
N PHE A 387 6.51 8.95 13.20
CA PHE A 387 7.90 9.25 13.46
C PHE A 387 8.09 10.50 14.33
N ALA A 388 7.13 11.43 14.32
CA ALA A 388 7.15 12.58 15.23
C ALA A 388 6.89 12.18 16.69
N ILE A 389 6.28 11.03 16.98
CA ILE A 389 5.93 10.63 18.35
C ILE A 389 7.17 10.57 19.26
N PRO A 390 8.27 9.85 18.92
CA PRO A 390 9.44 9.80 19.78
C PRO A 390 10.23 11.12 19.84
N ILE A 391 10.03 12.03 18.87
CA ILE A 391 10.78 13.29 18.74
C ILE A 391 10.10 14.41 19.53
N VAL A 392 8.81 14.64 19.25
CA VAL A 392 8.04 15.80 19.75
C VAL A 392 6.73 15.43 20.46
N GLY A 393 6.36 14.15 20.52
CA GLY A 393 5.16 13.69 21.22
C GLY A 393 5.15 13.97 22.73
N ALA A 394 4.08 13.54 23.41
CA ALA A 394 3.88 13.75 24.84
C ALA A 394 5.15 13.49 25.69
N LYS A 395 5.49 14.44 26.57
CA LYS A 395 6.74 14.43 27.36
C LYS A 395 6.90 13.16 28.19
N LEU A 396 5.81 12.62 28.73
CA LEU A 396 5.83 11.39 29.52
C LEU A 396 6.22 10.18 28.67
N LEU A 397 5.69 10.09 27.45
CA LEU A 397 6.01 9.02 26.49
C LEU A 397 7.48 9.11 26.06
N ARG A 398 7.95 10.31 25.69
CA ARG A 398 9.36 10.52 25.28
C ARG A 398 10.37 10.15 26.35
N LYS A 399 10.04 10.33 27.64
CA LYS A 399 10.93 9.92 28.75
C LYS A 399 11.09 8.40 28.88
N ARG A 400 10.14 7.60 28.37
CA ARG A 400 10.21 6.13 28.41
C ARG A 400 10.96 5.54 27.22
N LEU A 401 11.10 6.32 26.15
CA LEU A 401 11.80 5.91 24.94
C LEU A 401 13.29 6.27 25.03
N PRO A 402 14.20 5.35 24.67
CA PRO A 402 15.63 5.67 24.67
C PRO A 402 15.97 6.64 23.53
N LEU A 403 17.00 7.48 23.73
CA LEU A 403 17.37 8.55 22.79
C LEU A 403 17.63 8.05 21.36
N TRP A 404 18.24 6.87 21.21
CA TRP A 404 18.53 6.30 19.90
C TRP A 404 17.27 5.95 19.09
N VAL A 405 16.13 5.68 19.75
CA VAL A 405 14.83 5.49 19.07
C VAL A 405 14.35 6.83 18.51
N ALA A 406 14.57 7.94 19.20
CA ALA A 406 14.26 9.27 18.67
C ALA A 406 15.17 9.64 17.48
N ILE A 407 16.47 9.31 17.53
CA ILE A 407 17.40 9.51 16.41
C ILE A 407 16.96 8.65 15.21
N SER A 408 16.67 7.37 15.42
CA SER A 408 16.15 6.48 14.39
C SER A 408 14.86 7.03 13.78
N SER A 409 13.93 7.47 14.62
CA SER A 409 12.67 8.08 14.16
C SER A 409 12.90 9.38 13.39
N ALA A 410 13.91 10.18 13.72
CA ALA A 410 14.27 11.38 12.97
C ALA A 410 14.79 11.05 11.57
N ILE A 411 15.56 9.97 11.41
CA ILE A 411 16.01 9.49 10.10
C ILE A 411 14.79 9.07 9.26
N GLY A 412 13.89 8.26 9.85
CA GLY A 412 12.64 7.87 9.19
C GLY A 412 11.74 9.05 8.84
N PHE A 413 11.66 10.05 9.73
CA PHE A 413 10.92 11.30 9.51
C PHE A 413 11.49 12.06 8.30
N LEU A 414 12.81 12.23 8.22
CA LEU A 414 13.46 12.92 7.11
C LEU A 414 13.30 12.17 5.78
N ALA A 415 13.39 10.84 5.79
CA ALA A 415 13.16 10.02 4.60
C ALA A 415 11.69 10.12 4.11
N THR A 416 10.74 10.13 5.06
CA THR A 416 9.32 10.33 4.76
C THR A 416 9.05 11.74 4.24
N LEU A 417 9.69 12.76 4.84
CA LEU A 417 9.55 14.16 4.41
C LEU A 417 10.13 14.37 3.01
N PHE A 418 11.29 13.78 2.72
CA PHE A 418 11.87 13.76 1.39
C PHE A 418 10.90 13.17 0.35
N THR A 419 10.29 12.02 0.69
CA THR A 419 9.28 11.38 -0.16
C THR A 419 8.08 12.30 -0.37
N PHE A 420 7.53 12.87 0.71
CA PHE A 420 6.39 13.78 0.67
C PHE A 420 6.64 14.99 -0.24
N LEU A 421 7.82 15.61 -0.14
CA LEU A 421 8.15 16.80 -0.94
C LEU A 421 8.34 16.51 -2.43
N LEU A 422 8.72 15.29 -2.80
CA LEU A 422 9.02 14.91 -4.18
C LEU A 422 7.90 14.12 -4.85
N THR A 423 6.88 13.70 -4.11
CA THR A 423 5.78 12.89 -4.63
C THR A 423 4.95 13.65 -5.67
N ALA A 424 4.86 14.98 -5.58
CA ALA A 424 4.20 15.82 -6.58
C ALA A 424 5.02 16.01 -7.88
N TYR A 425 6.25 15.52 -7.95
CA TYR A 425 7.07 15.62 -9.16
C TYR A 425 6.86 14.39 -10.08
N PRO A 426 6.52 14.60 -11.37
CA PRO A 426 6.27 13.50 -12.29
C PRO A 426 7.59 12.85 -12.73
N PHE A 427 7.62 11.52 -12.72
CA PHE A 427 8.69 10.69 -13.30
C PHE A 427 8.27 9.95 -14.59
N VAL A 428 7.08 10.25 -15.12
CA VAL A 428 6.62 9.81 -16.45
C VAL A 428 6.28 11.04 -17.29
N ASP A 429 6.12 10.86 -18.60
CA ASP A 429 5.62 11.92 -19.46
C ASP A 429 4.18 12.25 -19.09
N VAL A 430 3.96 13.48 -18.63
CA VAL A 430 2.65 13.99 -18.22
C VAL A 430 2.19 15.10 -19.17
N VAL A 431 0.88 15.20 -19.38
CA VAL A 431 0.30 16.20 -20.30
C VAL A 431 0.63 17.62 -19.85
N ASN A 432 0.54 17.90 -18.54
CA ASN A 432 0.90 19.18 -17.95
C ASN A 432 1.42 19.00 -16.51
N PRO A 433 2.71 19.28 -16.24
CA PRO A 433 3.30 19.11 -14.90
C PRO A 433 2.62 19.93 -13.80
N GLY A 434 2.11 21.12 -14.12
CA GLY A 434 1.40 21.97 -13.16
C GLY A 434 0.04 21.39 -12.77
N VAL A 435 -0.74 20.92 -13.75
CA VAL A 435 -2.03 20.24 -13.50
C VAL A 435 -1.79 18.94 -12.73
N TYR A 436 -0.75 18.19 -13.08
CA TYR A 436 -0.35 16.97 -12.37
C TYR A 436 -0.05 17.24 -10.89
N ALA A 437 0.81 18.22 -10.59
CA ALA A 437 1.13 18.60 -9.20
C ALA A 437 -0.10 19.10 -8.44
N VAL A 438 -0.98 19.88 -9.10
CA VAL A 438 -2.24 20.35 -8.51
C VAL A 438 -3.21 19.19 -8.23
N LYS A 439 -3.30 18.18 -9.11
CA LYS A 439 -4.14 16.99 -8.87
C LYS A 439 -3.70 16.26 -7.60
N ILE A 440 -2.40 16.07 -7.42
CA ILE A 440 -1.84 15.34 -6.27
C ILE A 440 -1.98 16.17 -4.99
N LEU A 441 -1.33 17.36 -4.95
CA LEU A 441 -1.35 18.23 -3.76
C LEU A 441 -2.77 18.69 -3.42
N GLY A 442 -3.58 18.99 -4.43
CA GLY A 442 -4.97 19.36 -4.26
C GLY A 442 -5.82 18.25 -3.66
N THR A 443 -5.61 16.99 -4.07
CA THR A 443 -6.29 15.83 -3.46
C THR A 443 -5.90 15.70 -1.98
N THR A 444 -4.62 15.80 -1.66
CA THR A 444 -4.10 15.70 -0.29
C THR A 444 -4.62 16.83 0.60
N VAL A 445 -4.57 18.07 0.12
CA VAL A 445 -5.10 19.25 0.83
C VAL A 445 -6.61 19.15 1.00
N PHE A 446 -7.35 18.81 -0.06
CA PHE A 446 -8.80 18.65 0.00
C PHE A 446 -9.21 17.58 1.00
N ALA A 447 -8.59 16.39 0.93
CA ALA A 447 -8.86 15.30 1.87
C ALA A 447 -8.62 15.74 3.32
N ASN A 448 -7.52 16.43 3.60
CA ASN A 448 -7.20 16.88 4.96
C ASN A 448 -8.10 18.04 5.43
N ILE A 449 -8.51 18.96 4.56
CA ILE A 449 -9.51 19.99 4.87
C ILE A 449 -10.85 19.33 5.23
N VAL A 450 -11.30 18.36 4.43
CA VAL A 450 -12.54 17.63 4.71
C VAL A 450 -12.45 16.91 6.06
N GLY A 451 -11.35 16.22 6.33
CA GLY A 451 -11.12 15.55 7.61
C GLY A 451 -11.13 16.53 8.80
N TYR A 452 -10.41 17.65 8.68
CA TYR A 452 -10.35 18.67 9.73
C TYR A 452 -11.72 19.33 9.99
N LEU A 453 -12.44 19.73 8.93
CA LEU A 453 -13.78 20.32 9.05
C LEU A 453 -14.76 19.32 9.67
N PHE A 454 -14.67 18.05 9.25
CA PHE A 454 -15.49 16.98 9.81
C PHE A 454 -15.26 16.82 11.32
N TYR A 455 -14.00 16.74 11.75
CA TYR A 455 -13.63 16.68 13.16
C TYR A 455 -14.14 17.89 13.95
N ARG A 456 -13.91 19.10 13.43
CA ARG A 456 -14.29 20.35 14.13
C ARG A 456 -15.80 20.49 14.30
N VAL A 457 -16.59 20.19 13.27
CA VAL A 457 -18.05 20.28 13.33
C VAL A 457 -18.62 19.28 14.34
N ARG A 458 -18.01 18.11 14.48
CA ARG A 458 -18.51 17.04 15.35
C ARG A 458 -18.05 17.16 16.79
N ASN A 459 -16.78 17.49 17.01
CA ASN A 459 -16.30 17.81 18.34
C ASN A 459 -17.08 18.98 18.98
N ASN A 460 -17.47 19.99 18.20
CA ASN A 460 -18.32 21.09 18.70
C ASN A 460 -19.75 20.65 19.05
N LYS A 461 -20.29 19.62 18.38
CA LYS A 461 -21.62 19.08 18.68
C LYS A 461 -21.60 18.21 19.93
N ASP A 462 -20.58 17.37 20.11
CA ASP A 462 -20.42 16.53 21.30
C ASP A 462 -20.19 17.37 22.57
N GLN A 463 -19.54 18.53 22.45
CA GLN A 463 -19.44 19.50 23.55
C GLN A 463 -20.75 20.22 23.86
N ALA A 464 -21.65 20.35 22.88
CA ALA A 464 -22.94 21.02 23.05
C ALA A 464 -24.04 20.09 23.60
N ASP A 465 -23.99 18.80 23.26
CA ASP A 465 -24.87 17.73 23.77
C ASP A 465 -24.01 16.60 24.37
N PRO A 466 -23.45 16.77 25.59
CA PRO A 466 -22.71 15.68 26.22
C PRO A 466 -23.65 14.48 26.45
N PRO A 467 -23.24 13.25 26.12
CA PRO A 467 -24.09 12.08 26.32
C PRO A 467 -24.47 12.00 27.80
N LEU A 468 -25.77 11.85 28.07
CA LEU A 468 -26.29 11.58 29.40
C LEU A 468 -25.54 10.35 29.92
N ARG A 469 -24.76 10.54 30.99
CA ARG A 469 -24.11 9.44 31.70
C ARG A 469 -25.22 8.55 32.24
N GLU A 470 -25.52 7.45 31.55
CA GLU A 470 -26.32 6.37 32.14
C GLU A 470 -25.52 5.82 33.32
N GLY A 471 -26.11 5.93 34.51
CA GLY A 471 -25.51 5.56 35.80
C GLY A 471 -25.63 4.09 36.14
#